data_AF-A0A379FF22-F1
#
_entry.id   AF-A0A379FF22-F1
#
_cell.length_a   1.000
_cell.length_b   1.000
_cell.length_c   1.000
_cell.angle_alpha   90.00
_cell.angle_beta   90.00
_cell.angle_gamma   90.00
#
_symmetry.space_group_name_H-M   'P 1'
#
loop_
_entity.id
_entity.type
_entity.pdbx_description
1 polymer ?
#
loop_
_entity_poly.entity_id
_entity_poly.type
_entity_poly.pdbx_seq_one_letter_code
_entity_poly.pdbx_strand_id
1 'polypeptide(L)' 'MDTELLKTFLEVSKTRHFGRAAESLYLTQSAVSFRIRQLETQLGTNLFTRHP' A
#
# COMPACT_ATOMS: atom_id res chain seq x y z
N MET A 1 -14.09 6.89 -3.75
CA MET A 1 -12.93 5.99 -3.56
C MET A 1 -11.72 6.69 -4.18
N ASP A 2 -10.70 6.98 -3.40
CA ASP A 2 -9.51 7.67 -3.90
C ASP A 2 -8.65 6.69 -4.72
N THR A 3 -8.48 6.97 -6.01
CA THR A 3 -7.72 6.12 -6.94
C THR A 3 -6.27 5.93 -6.52
N GLU A 4 -5.71 6.84 -5.71
CA GLU A 4 -4.36 6.71 -5.18
C GLU A 4 -4.20 5.51 -4.24
N LEU A 5 -5.25 5.10 -3.53
CA LEU A 5 -5.22 3.91 -2.67
C LEU A 5 -5.06 2.63 -3.51
N LEU A 6 -5.81 2.54 -4.61
CA LEU A 6 -5.73 1.40 -5.54
C LEU A 6 -4.39 1.35 -6.26
N LYS A 7 -3.86 2.50 -6.73
CA LYS A 7 -2.50 2.56 -7.30
C LYS A 7 -1.46 2.08 -6.30
N THR A 8 -1.57 2.52 -5.04
CA THR A 8 -0.65 2.09 -3.98
C THR A 8 -0.73 0.59 -3.75
N PHE A 9 -1.93 0.01 -3.70
CA PHE A 9 -2.13 -1.44 -3.61
C PHE A 9 -1.49 -2.19 -4.78
N LEU A 10 -1.72 -1.75 -6.02
CA LEU A 10 -1.16 -2.38 -7.21
C LEU A 10 0.38 -2.34 -7.19
N GLU A 11 0.99 -1.22 -6.80
CA GLU A 11 2.45 -1.13 -6.75
C GLU A 11 3.05 -1.98 -5.62
N VAL A 12 2.42 -2.06 -4.45
CA VAL A 12 2.85 -2.96 -3.37
C VAL A 12 2.70 -4.42 -3.79
N SER A 13 1.62 -4.78 -4.47
CA SER A 13 1.40 -6.14 -5.01
C SER A 13 2.48 -6.52 -6.03
N LYS A 14 2.82 -5.59 -6.94
CA LYS A 14 3.84 -5.77 -7.97
C LYS A 14 5.25 -5.92 -7.38
N THR A 15 5.61 -5.04 -6.44
CA THR A 15 6.96 -5.02 -5.84
C THR A 15 7.15 -6.03 -4.72
N ARG A 16 6.05 -6.49 -4.11
CA ARG A 16 6.01 -7.32 -2.89
C ARG A 16 6.79 -6.71 -1.72
N HIS A 17 7.06 -5.41 -1.75
CA HIS A 17 7.90 -4.73 -0.77
C HIS A 17 7.49 -3.27 -0.60
N PHE A 18 7.08 -2.90 0.61
CA PHE A 18 6.57 -1.55 0.91
C PHE A 18 7.60 -0.44 0.63
N GLY A 19 8.87 -0.65 0.95
CA GLY A 19 9.95 0.31 0.62
C GLY A 19 10.11 0.57 -0.88
N ARG A 20 10.24 -0.49 -1.70
CA ARG A 20 10.35 -0.37 -3.16
C ARG A 20 9.11 0.24 -3.80
N ALA A 21 7.92 -0.08 -3.31
CA ALA A 21 6.70 0.58 -3.77
C ALA A 21 6.71 2.08 -3.46
N ALA A 22 7.24 2.47 -2.29
CA ALA A 22 7.36 3.87 -1.92
C ALA A 22 8.32 4.63 -2.82
N GLU A 23 9.49 4.06 -3.12
CA GLU A 23 10.43 4.61 -4.10
C GLU A 23 9.77 4.80 -5.48
N SER A 24 9.05 3.78 -5.98
CA SER A 24 8.38 3.84 -7.28
C SER A 24 7.24 4.87 -7.34
N LEU A 25 6.63 5.20 -6.21
CA LEU A 25 5.55 6.17 -6.11
C LEU A 25 6.03 7.56 -5.69
N TYR A 26 7.34 7.75 -5.49
CA TYR A 26 7.93 8.98 -4.92
C TYR A 26 7.31 9.37 -3.58
N LEU A 27 7.08 8.38 -2.72
CA LEU A 27 6.50 8.51 -1.39
C LEU A 27 7.46 7.96 -0.33
N THR A 28 7.16 8.28 0.93
CA THR A 28 7.77 7.57 2.06
C THR A 28 7.10 6.22 2.26
N GLN A 29 7.84 5.24 2.82
CA GLN A 29 7.27 3.95 3.21
C GLN A 29 6.11 4.10 4.20
N SER A 30 6.17 5.09 5.09
CA SER A 30 5.09 5.40 6.04
C SER A 30 3.82 5.87 5.33
N ALA A 31 3.93 6.69 4.28
CA ALA A 31 2.80 7.14 3.48
C ALA A 31 2.14 5.96 2.71
N VAL A 32 2.94 5.09 2.10
CA VAL A 32 2.44 3.86 1.46
C VAL A 32 1.73 2.97 2.49
N SER A 33 2.33 2.76 3.66
CA SER A 33 1.75 1.94 4.73
C SER A 33 0.42 2.51 5.24
N PHE A 34 0.32 3.85 5.35
CA PHE A 34 -0.91 4.53 5.73
C PHE A 34 -2.00 4.34 4.68
N ARG A 35 -1.68 4.56 3.39
CA ARG A 35 -2.63 4.36 2.28
C ARG A 35 -3.15 2.92 2.23
N ILE A 36 -2.29 1.92 2.41
CA ILE A 36 -2.73 0.52 2.47
C ILE A 36 -3.67 0.28 3.65
N ARG A 37 -3.32 0.74 4.86
CA ARG A 37 -4.21 0.60 6.03
C ARG A 37 -5.56 1.28 5.83
N GLN A 38 -5.57 2.45 5.19
CA GLN A 38 -6.79 3.17 4.85
C GLN A 38 -7.67 2.36 3.89
N LEU A 39 -7.07 1.72 2.88
CA LEU A 39 -7.79 0.86 1.95
C LEU A 39 -8.33 -0.41 2.64
N GLU A 40 -7.52 -1.06 3.46
CA GLU A 40 -7.92 -2.21 4.29
C GLU A 40 -9.12 -1.87 5.19
N THR A 41 -9.10 -0.67 5.78
CA THR A 41 -10.20 -0.17 6.62
C THR A 41 -11.48 0.04 5.81
N GLN A 42 -11.38 0.63 4.62
CA GLN A 42 -12.54 0.84 3.74
C GLN A 42 -13.17 -0.47 3.26
N LEU A 43 -12.35 -1.50 3.04
CA LEU A 43 -12.80 -2.82 2.58
C LEU A 43 -13.16 -3.76 3.73
N GLY A 44 -12.83 -3.41 4.98
CA GLY A 44 -13.06 -4.25 6.15
C GLY A 44 -12.22 -5.53 6.16
N THR A 45 -11.09 -5.57 5.45
CA THR A 45 -10.24 -6.75 5.34
C THR A 45 -8.77 -6.39 5.16
N ASN A 46 -7.89 -7.28 5.61
CA ASN A 46 -6.45 -7.14 5.38
C ASN A 46 -6.12 -7.54 3.94
N LEU A 47 -5.32 -6.73 3.25
CA LEU A 47 -4.93 -6.93 1.86
C LEU A 47 -3.55 -7.58 1.75
N PHE A 48 -2.70 -7.41 2.76
CA PHE A 48 -1.37 -8.02 2.80
C PHE A 48 -1.08 -8.67 4.15
N THR A 49 -0.43 -9.82 4.11
CA THR A 49 0.18 -10.44 5.30
C THR A 49 1.58 -9.87 5.50
N ARG A 50 1.88 -9.39 6.71
CA ARG A 50 3.21 -8.89 7.07
C ARG A 50 3.99 -10.03 7.71
N HIS A 51 5.15 -10.35 7.15
CA HIS A 51 6.10 -11.28 7.76
C HIS A 51 7.17 -10.47 8.53
N PRO A 52 7.63 -10.96 9.69
CA PRO A 52 8.73 -10.36 10.43
C PRO A 52 10.05 -10.38 9.63
#